data_AF-A0AAE3TBU1-F1
#
_entry.id   AF-A0AAE3TBU1-F1
#
_cell.length_a   1.000
_cell.length_b   1.000
_cell.length_c   1.000
_cell.angle_alpha   90.00
_cell.angle_beta   90.00
_cell.angle_gamma   90.00
#
_symmetry.space_group_name_H-M   'P 1'
#
loop_
_entity.id
_entity.type
_entity.pdbx_description
1 polymer ?
#
loop_
_entity_poly.entity_id
_entity_poly.type
_entity_poly.pdbx_seq_one_letter_code
_entity_poly.pdbx_strand_id
1 'polypeptide(L)'
;MSTLQQKIELSNQLLKKVYINIDKLTFENFDVVFPSLVEDVSVIKKLRDEMIKNYGTENIKKYDPEMFNWAKQIERKFDNIVEIFTEEEKRLETELSATLTKKKLTAYKR
;
A
#
# COMPACT_ATOMS: atom_id res chain seq x y z
N MET A 1 21.87 -10.68 -20.71
CA MET A 1 20.45 -11.04 -20.55
C MET A 1 20.23 -11.48 -19.12
N SER A 2 19.39 -10.79 -18.34
CA SER A 2 19.02 -11.25 -16.99
C SER A 2 18.18 -12.52 -17.10
N THR A 3 18.55 -13.57 -16.38
CA THR A 3 17.78 -14.83 -16.38
C THR A 3 16.44 -14.62 -15.65
N LEU A 4 15.41 -15.40 -16.02
CA LEU A 4 14.08 -15.37 -15.38
C LEU A 4 14.18 -15.40 -13.85
N GLN A 5 15.11 -16.22 -13.34
CA GLN A 5 15.39 -16.37 -11.92
C GLN A 5 15.85 -15.07 -11.25
N GLN A 6 16.69 -14.26 -11.91
CA GLN A 6 17.11 -12.95 -11.39
C GLN A 6 15.95 -11.95 -11.33
N LYS A 7 15.05 -11.97 -12.33
CA LYS A 7 13.87 -11.07 -12.33
C LYS A 7 12.87 -11.45 -11.23
N ILE A 8 12.72 -12.74 -10.94
CA ILE A 8 11.89 -13.26 -9.85
C ILE A 8 12.50 -12.87 -8.49
N GLU A 9 13.80 -13.10 -8.29
CA GLU A 9 14.53 -12.72 -7.08
C GLU A 9 14.33 -11.23 -6.77
N LEU A 10 14.51 -10.38 -7.78
CA LEU A 10 14.39 -8.93 -7.66
C LEU A 10 12.93 -8.51 -7.36
N SER A 11 11.95 -9.18 -7.98
CA SER A 11 10.53 -8.98 -7.68
C SER A 11 10.20 -9.35 -6.23
N ASN A 12 10.74 -10.45 -5.71
CA ASN A 12 10.53 -10.87 -4.33
C ASN A 12 11.18 -9.93 -3.31
N GLN A 13 12.36 -9.41 -3.60
CA GLN A 13 13.00 -8.41 -2.75
C GLN A 13 12.16 -7.13 -2.68
N LEU A 14 11.65 -6.67 -3.83
CA LEU A 14 10.75 -5.52 -3.88
C LEU A 14 9.43 -5.78 -3.15
N LEU A 15 8.81 -6.95 -3.33
CA LEU A 15 7.59 -7.34 -2.62
C LEU A 15 7.81 -7.35 -1.10
N LYS A 16 8.93 -7.91 -0.61
CA LYS A 16 9.27 -7.89 0.82
C LYS A 16 9.51 -6.47 1.33
N LYS A 17 10.19 -5.63 0.55
CA LYS A 17 10.41 -4.22 0.89
C LYS A 17 9.08 -3.48 1.05
N VAL A 18 8.17 -3.63 0.08
CA VAL A 18 6.82 -3.04 0.12
C VAL A 18 6.05 -3.54 1.35
N TYR A 19 6.06 -4.85 1.59
CA TYR A 19 5.39 -5.45 2.75
C TYR A 19 5.87 -4.86 4.09
N ILE A 20 7.19 -4.66 4.27
CA ILE A 20 7.77 -4.07 5.49
C ILE A 20 7.46 -2.57 5.58
N ASN A 21 7.52 -1.84 4.46
CA ASN A 21 7.33 -0.40 4.45
C ASN A 21 5.86 0.00 4.69
N ILE A 22 4.92 -0.84 4.27
CA ILE A 22 3.49 -0.69 4.58
C ILE A 22 3.25 -0.69 6.09
N ASP A 23 3.95 -1.54 6.86
CA ASP A 23 3.81 -1.59 8.32
C ASP A 23 4.39 -0.37 9.04
N LYS A 24 5.19 0.45 8.36
CA LYS A 24 5.76 1.68 8.91
C LYS A 24 4.90 2.92 8.60
N LEU A 25 3.81 2.75 7.87
CA LEU A 25 2.96 3.84 7.46
C LEU A 25 2.14 4.33 8.65
N THR A 26 2.31 5.61 8.98
CA THR A 26 1.60 6.32 10.04
C THR A 26 1.00 7.59 9.48
N PHE A 27 0.04 8.19 10.20
CA PHE A 27 -0.53 9.48 9.79
C PHE A 27 0.52 10.58 9.59
N GLU A 28 1.54 10.61 10.44
CA GLU A 28 2.59 11.64 10.41
C GLU A 28 3.52 11.52 9.21
N ASN A 29 3.67 10.31 8.64
CA ASN A 29 4.59 10.04 7.54
C ASN A 29 3.88 9.65 6.23
N PHE A 30 2.54 9.67 6.22
CA PHE A 30 1.71 9.24 5.11
C PHE A 30 2.11 9.91 3.79
N ASP A 31 2.20 11.25 3.79
CA ASP A 31 2.49 12.05 2.59
C ASP A 31 3.86 11.75 1.98
N VAL A 32 4.80 11.24 2.78
CA VAL A 32 6.16 10.93 2.34
C VAL A 32 6.29 9.46 1.93
N VAL A 33 5.70 8.55 2.71
CA VAL A 33 5.89 7.10 2.54
C VAL A 33 4.92 6.52 1.51
N PHE A 34 3.69 7.02 1.46
CA PHE A 34 2.65 6.51 0.56
C PHE A 34 3.00 6.64 -0.92
N PRO A 35 3.50 7.80 -1.43
CA PRO A 35 3.90 7.91 -2.84
C PRO A 35 5.02 6.94 -3.22
N SER A 36 6.01 6.76 -2.34
CA SER A 36 7.11 5.81 -2.56
C SER A 36 6.63 4.37 -2.61
N LEU A 37 5.65 4.00 -1.78
CA LEU A 37 5.04 2.67 -1.80
C LEU A 37 4.28 2.41 -3.11
N VAL A 38 3.52 3.40 -3.59
CA VAL A 38 2.80 3.31 -4.87
C VAL A 38 3.77 3.12 -6.03
N GLU A 39 4.91 3.82 -6.01
CA GLU A 39 5.96 3.68 -7.02
C GLU A 39 6.60 2.29 -6.99
N ASP A 40 6.97 1.79 -5.81
CA ASP A 40 7.52 0.43 -5.64
C ASP A 40 6.53 -0.64 -6.17
N VAL A 41 5.24 -0.51 -5.87
CA VAL A 41 4.18 -1.42 -6.40
C VAL A 41 4.05 -1.32 -7.92
N SER A 42 4.13 -0.12 -8.48
CA SER A 42 4.09 0.11 -9.93
C SER A 42 5.27 -0.56 -10.64
N VAL A 43 6.47 -0.50 -10.06
CA VAL A 43 7.67 -1.17 -10.57
C VAL A 43 7.50 -2.70 -10.55
N ILE A 44 6.97 -3.26 -9.46
CA ILE A 44 6.69 -4.70 -9.34
C ILE A 44 5.68 -5.14 -10.41
N LYS A 45 4.63 -4.34 -10.65
CA LYS A 45 3.63 -4.62 -11.69
C LYS A 45 4.26 -4.65 -13.09
N LYS A 46 5.10 -3.66 -13.42
CA LYS A 46 5.83 -3.62 -14.70
C LYS A 46 6.74 -4.84 -14.88
N LEU A 47 7.51 -5.20 -13.85
CA LEU A 47 8.36 -6.39 -13.85
C LEU A 47 7.53 -7.66 -14.07
N ARG A 48 6.39 -7.79 -13.39
CA ARG A 48 5.47 -8.92 -13.57
C ARG A 48 4.94 -8.98 -15.00
N ASP A 49 4.48 -7.87 -15.55
CA ASP A 49 3.91 -7.81 -16.91
C ASP A 49 4.98 -8.13 -17.96
N GLU A 50 6.21 -7.65 -17.79
CA GLU A 50 7.36 -8.04 -18.61
C GLU A 50 7.67 -9.54 -18.52
N MET A 51 7.67 -10.11 -17.31
CA MET A 51 7.90 -11.54 -17.13
C MET A 51 6.81 -12.35 -17.82
N ILE A 52 5.53 -11.98 -17.66
CA ILE A 52 4.40 -12.66 -18.29
C ILE A 52 4.53 -12.60 -19.81
N LYS A 53 4.89 -11.44 -20.36
CA LYS A 53 5.06 -11.25 -21.80
C LYS A 53 6.21 -12.09 -22.38
N ASN A 54 7.31 -12.23 -21.64
CA ASN A 54 8.51 -12.91 -22.13
C ASN A 54 8.52 -14.43 -21.89
N TYR A 55 7.88 -14.90 -20.81
CA TYR A 55 7.99 -16.28 -20.35
C TYR A 55 6.65 -17.01 -20.22
N GLY A 56 5.53 -16.28 -20.26
CA GLY A 56 4.20 -16.84 -20.07
C GLY A 56 3.85 -17.08 -18.59
N THR A 57 2.56 -16.96 -18.28
CA THR A 57 2.03 -17.01 -16.91
C THR A 57 2.27 -18.35 -16.21
N GLU A 58 2.25 -19.46 -16.95
CA GLU A 58 2.43 -20.81 -16.40
C GLU A 58 3.85 -21.07 -15.92
N ASN A 59 4.85 -20.57 -16.64
CA ASN A 59 6.26 -20.73 -16.27
C ASN A 59 6.59 -19.92 -15.01
N ILE A 60 6.00 -18.73 -14.87
CA ILE A 60 6.17 -17.90 -13.67
C ILE A 60 5.54 -18.56 -12.46
N LYS A 61 4.31 -19.10 -12.59
CA LYS A 61 3.64 -19.81 -11.50
C LYS A 61 4.39 -21.07 -11.05
N LYS A 62 5.00 -21.80 -11.98
CA LYS A 62 5.85 -22.96 -11.65
C LYS A 62 7.12 -22.58 -10.91
N TYR A 63 7.71 -21.44 -11.26
CA TYR A 63 8.96 -21.00 -10.66
C TYR A 63 8.77 -20.32 -9.31
N ASP A 64 7.68 -19.57 -9.13
CA ASP A 64 7.45 -18.85 -7.90
C ASP A 64 5.95 -18.67 -7.57
N PRO A 65 5.36 -19.66 -6.87
CA PRO A 65 4.04 -19.52 -6.30
C PRO A 65 3.99 -18.53 -5.12
N GLU A 66 5.11 -18.26 -4.44
CA GLU A 66 5.15 -17.36 -3.28
C GLU A 66 4.97 -15.89 -3.68
N MET A 67 5.46 -15.50 -4.87
CA MET A 67 5.26 -14.15 -5.41
C MET A 67 3.78 -13.73 -5.40
N PHE A 68 2.88 -14.65 -5.76
CA PHE A 68 1.43 -14.39 -5.75
C PHE A 68 0.87 -14.27 -4.33
N ASN A 69 1.44 -15.03 -3.38
CA ASN A 69 1.05 -14.94 -1.99
C ASN A 69 1.47 -13.61 -1.37
N TRP A 70 2.70 -13.15 -1.64
CA TRP A 70 3.19 -11.84 -1.23
C TRP A 70 2.35 -10.70 -1.81
N ALA A 71 2.02 -10.75 -3.09
CA ALA A 71 1.15 -9.75 -3.72
C ALA A 71 -0.22 -9.67 -3.03
N LYS A 72 -0.83 -10.81 -2.72
CA LYS A 72 -2.12 -10.86 -2.02
C LYS A 72 -2.05 -10.36 -0.58
N GLN A 73 -0.94 -10.62 0.11
CA GLN A 73 -0.72 -10.10 1.46
C GLN A 73 -0.55 -8.59 1.48
N ILE A 74 0.16 -8.04 0.49
CA ILE A 74 0.33 -6.59 0.30
C ILE A 74 -1.01 -5.92 0.02
N GLU A 75 -1.82 -6.49 -0.88
CA GLU A 75 -3.16 -6.01 -1.19
C GLU A 75 -4.03 -5.91 0.07
N ARG A 76 -4.11 -7.00 0.84
CA ARG A 76 -4.86 -7.02 2.11
C ARG A 76 -4.37 -5.98 3.11
N LYS A 77 -3.07 -5.77 3.23
CA LYS A 77 -2.55 -4.76 4.16
C LYS A 77 -2.90 -3.35 3.69
N PHE A 78 -2.85 -3.08 2.39
CA PHE A 78 -3.30 -1.81 1.84
C PHE A 78 -4.77 -1.56 2.16
N ASP A 79 -5.64 -2.54 1.92
CA ASP A 79 -7.07 -2.43 2.22
C ASP A 79 -7.30 -2.12 3.71
N ASN A 80 -6.63 -2.86 4.60
CA ASN A 80 -6.72 -2.63 6.05
C ASN A 80 -6.24 -1.23 6.46
N ILE A 81 -5.14 -0.74 5.88
CA ILE A 81 -4.64 0.61 6.15
C ILE A 81 -5.66 1.65 5.68
N VAL A 82 -6.18 1.51 4.46
CA VAL A 82 -7.18 2.44 3.93
C VAL A 82 -8.41 2.47 4.83
N GLU A 83 -8.87 1.32 5.32
CA GLU A 83 -9.98 1.22 6.26
C GLU A 83 -9.69 1.99 7.56
N ILE A 84 -8.55 1.72 8.21
CA ILE A 84 -8.14 2.39 9.46
C ILE A 84 -8.05 3.91 9.26
N PHE A 85 -7.45 4.35 8.15
CA PHE A 85 -7.30 5.77 7.88
C PHE A 85 -8.64 6.46 7.61
N THR A 86 -9.56 5.78 6.92
CA THR A 86 -10.91 6.29 6.64
C THR A 86 -11.74 6.41 7.92
N GLU A 87 -11.60 5.47 8.87
CA GLU A 87 -12.28 5.54 10.16
C GLU A 87 -11.78 6.72 11.00
N GLU A 88 -10.46 6.92 11.05
CA GLU A 88 -9.88 8.03 11.82
C GLU A 88 -10.21 9.40 11.20
N GLU A 89 -10.28 9.49 9.86
CA GLU A 89 -10.76 10.70 9.17
C GLU A 89 -12.19 11.05 9.61
N LYS A 90 -13.13 10.09 9.60
CA LYS A 90 -14.51 10.30 10.06
C LYS A 90 -14.58 10.71 11.53
N ARG A 91 -13.71 10.16 12.38
CA ARG A 91 -13.62 10.52 13.79
C ARG A 91 -13.19 11.98 13.94
N LEU A 92 -12.14 12.40 13.24
CA LEU A 92 -11.65 13.78 13.25
C LEU A 92 -12.70 14.76 12.72
N GLU A 93 -13.41 14.42 11.64
CA GLU A 93 -14.52 15.24 11.13
C GLU A 93 -15.61 15.44 12.19
N THR A 94 -15.96 14.38 12.92
CA THR A 94 -16.96 14.42 13.98
C THR A 94 -16.50 15.31 15.14
N GLU A 95 -15.26 15.15 15.58
CA GLU A 95 -14.66 15.98 16.64
C GLU A 95 -14.59 17.47 16.24
N LEU A 96 -14.23 17.75 14.98
CA LEU A 96 -14.18 19.11 14.44
C LEU A 96 -15.57 19.74 14.40
N SER A 97 -16.58 19.01 13.90
CA SER A 97 -17.97 19.47 13.85
C SER A 97 -18.53 19.76 15.25
N ALA A 98 -18.26 18.88 16.23
CA ALA A 98 -18.62 19.10 17.63
C ALA A 98 -17.94 20.34 18.22
N THR A 99 -16.65 20.55 17.90
CA THR A 99 -15.89 21.72 18.35
C THR A 99 -16.42 23.02 17.75
N LEU A 100 -16.76 23.03 16.46
CA LEU A 100 -17.38 24.17 15.78
C LEU A 100 -18.74 24.52 16.40
N THR A 101 -19.54 23.50 16.70
CA THR A 101 -20.85 23.67 17.35
C THR A 101 -20.70 24.24 18.76
N LYS A 102 -19.75 23.74 19.55
CA LYS A 102 -19.41 24.31 20.87
C LYS A 102 -18.97 25.77 20.75
N LYS A 103 -18.08 26.11 19.80
CA LYS A 103 -17.65 27.49 19.53
C LYS A 103 -18.82 28.41 19.21
N LYS A 104 -19.75 27.98 18.34
CA LYS A 104 -20.98 28.74 18.03
C LYS A 104 -21.80 28.99 19.30
N LEU A 105 -22.08 27.97 20.11
CA LEU A 105 -22.81 28.12 21.37
C LEU A 105 -22.11 29.04 22.38
N THR A 106 -20.78 29.08 22.39
CA THR A 106 -20.03 30.00 23.27
C THR A 106 -20.12 31.45 22.79
N ALA A 107 -20.15 31.67 21.48
CA ALA A 107 -20.32 33.00 20.89
C ALA A 107 -21.71 33.59 21.16
N TYR A 108 -22.76 32.76 21.19
CA TYR A 108 -24.13 33.17 21.52
C TYR A 108 -24.40 33.38 23.03
N LYS A 109 -23.48 32.93 23.92
CA LYS A 109 -23.58 33.11 25.37
C LYS A 109 -22.90 34.39 25.89
N ARG A 110 -22.22 35.14 25.02
CA ARG A 110 -21.73 36.50 25.28
C ARG A 110 -22.71 37.52 24.72
#